data_AF-A0A954G558-F1
#
_entry.id   AF-A0A954G558-F1
#
_cell.length_a   1.000
_cell.length_b   1.000
_cell.length_c   1.000
_cell.angle_alpha   90.00
_cell.angle_beta   90.00
_cell.angle_gamma   90.00
#
_symmetry.space_group_name_H-M   'P 1'
#
loop_
_entity.id
_entity.type
_entity.pdbx_description
1 polymer ?
#
loop_
_entity_poly.entity_id
_entity_poly.type
_entity_poly.pdbx_seq_one_letter_code
_entity_poly.pdbx_strand_id
1 'polypeptide(L)'
;MASVTAEPIDTITEVPGKRTPLVTGAHDYGTVTEAVCRLAECKTPKAWYIALGFSASLMGMLFGLVGYLIITGVGVWGNRSPVFWGWPIVNFVFWVG
;
A
#
# COMPACT_ATOMS: atom_id res chain seq x y z
N MET A 1 0.26 -2.22 -38.94
CA MET A 1 0.90 -3.26 -38.09
C MET A 1 2.39 -3.22 -38.35
N ALA A 2 3.14 -2.42 -37.58
CA ALA A 2 4.60 -2.51 -37.59
C ALA A 2 5.00 -3.45 -36.46
N SER A 3 5.35 -4.67 -36.83
CA SER A 3 5.95 -5.67 -35.95
C SER A 3 7.37 -5.21 -35.59
N VAL A 4 7.51 -4.40 -34.54
CA VAL A 4 8.82 -4.09 -33.96
C VAL A 4 9.30 -5.34 -33.23
N THR A 5 10.26 -6.05 -33.82
CA THR A 5 10.99 -7.12 -33.16
C THR A 5 11.69 -6.53 -31.94
N ALA A 6 11.17 -6.82 -30.74
CA ALA A 6 11.75 -6.33 -29.50
C ALA A 6 13.10 -7.03 -29.28
N GLU A 7 14.19 -6.28 -29.40
CA GLU A 7 15.49 -6.68 -28.84
C GLU A 7 15.30 -7.15 -27.39
N PRO A 8 16.00 -8.20 -26.93
CA PRO A 8 15.95 -8.62 -25.54
C PRO A 8 16.28 -7.44 -24.64
N ILE A 9 15.29 -6.99 -23.87
CA ILE A 9 15.43 -5.82 -23.01
C ILE A 9 16.32 -6.22 -21.83
N ASP A 10 17.55 -5.71 -21.84
CA ASP A 10 18.46 -5.84 -20.71
C ASP A 10 18.12 -4.81 -19.63
N THR A 11 17.47 -5.28 -18.57
CA THR A 11 17.08 -4.49 -17.39
C THR A 11 18.10 -4.61 -16.26
N ILE A 12 19.08 -5.51 -16.38
CA ILE A 12 20.05 -5.81 -15.30
C ILE A 12 21.35 -5.02 -15.43
N THR A 13 21.72 -4.60 -16.65
CA THR A 13 22.89 -3.75 -16.84
C THR A 13 22.52 -2.27 -16.88
N GLU A 14 23.15 -1.48 -16.02
CA GLU A 14 23.03 -0.02 -16.06
C GLU A 14 24.07 0.53 -17.04
N VAL A 15 23.60 1.08 -18.16
CA VAL A 15 24.46 1.72 -19.18
C VAL A 15 24.36 3.24 -19.02
N PRO A 16 25.45 3.93 -18.61
CA PRO A 16 25.43 5.38 -18.43
C PRO A 16 24.95 6.11 -19.70
N GLY A 17 23.94 6.96 -19.55
CA GLY A 17 23.35 7.72 -20.67
C GLY A 17 22.22 7.02 -21.43
N LYS A 18 21.93 5.74 -21.16
CA LYS A 18 20.79 5.00 -21.74
C LYS A 18 19.76 4.73 -20.65
N ARG A 19 18.54 5.25 -20.81
CA ARG A 19 17.44 4.92 -19.88
C ARG A 19 16.95 3.51 -20.14
N THR A 20 16.91 2.71 -19.09
CA THR A 20 16.28 1.39 -19.10
C THR A 20 14.76 1.55 -19.28
N PRO A 21 14.12 0.77 -20.17
CA PRO A 21 12.66 0.80 -20.31
C PRO A 21 11.98 0.25 -19.04
N LEU A 22 11.00 0.99 -18.51
CA LEU A 22 10.27 0.63 -17.28
C LEU A 22 9.07 -0.30 -17.53
N VAL A 23 8.60 -0.36 -18.78
CA VAL A 23 7.50 -1.22 -19.20
C VAL A 23 8.10 -2.30 -20.10
N THR A 24 8.05 -3.53 -19.61
CA THR A 24 8.51 -4.72 -20.34
C THR A 24 7.35 -5.32 -21.13
N GLY A 25 7.66 -5.93 -22.27
CA GLY A 25 6.63 -6.50 -23.16
C GLY A 25 6.11 -5.46 -24.15
N ALA A 26 5.79 -5.91 -25.37
CA ALA A 26 5.24 -5.05 -26.41
C ALA A 26 3.76 -4.77 -26.12
N HIS A 27 3.49 -3.77 -25.28
CA HIS A 27 2.14 -3.32 -24.94
C HIS A 27 1.72 -2.14 -25.83
N ASP A 28 0.50 -2.21 -26.37
CA ASP A 28 -0.18 -1.08 -26.99
C ASP A 28 -1.14 -0.40 -26.00
N TYR A 29 -1.54 0.84 -26.26
CA TYR A 29 -2.43 1.61 -25.38
C TYR A 29 -3.71 0.85 -25.00
N GLY A 30 -4.30 0.14 -25.96
CA GLY A 30 -5.49 -0.68 -25.69
C GLY A 30 -5.23 -1.80 -24.66
N THR A 31 -4.06 -2.42 -24.70
CA THR A 31 -3.70 -3.51 -23.77
C THR A 31 -3.47 -3.01 -22.34
N VAL A 32 -2.96 -1.77 -22.20
CA VAL A 32 -2.78 -1.13 -20.88
C VAL A 32 -4.14 -0.78 -20.29
N THR A 33 -5.03 -0.18 -21.08
CA THR A 33 -6.39 0.15 -20.65
C THR A 33 -7.13 -1.11 -20.20
N GLU A 34 -7.10 -2.18 -21.00
CA GLU A 34 -7.72 -3.46 -20.65
C GLU A 34 -7.13 -4.04 -19.36
N ALA A 35 -5.81 -3.98 -19.16
CA ALA A 35 -5.17 -4.52 -17.96
C ALA A 35 -5.60 -3.77 -16.68
N VAL A 36 -5.74 -2.45 -16.74
CA VAL A 36 -6.13 -1.61 -15.59
C VAL A 36 -7.64 -1.70 -15.33
N CYS A 37 -8.47 -1.51 -16.37
CA CYS A 37 -9.92 -1.49 -16.24
C CYS A 37 -10.48 -2.84 -15.80
N ARG A 38 -9.87 -3.95 -16.24
CA ARG A 38 -10.30 -5.31 -15.87
C ARG A 38 -10.36 -5.51 -14.36
N LEU A 39 -9.52 -4.87 -13.55
CA LEU A 39 -9.59 -4.99 -12.09
C LEU A 39 -10.90 -4.45 -11.51
N ALA A 40 -11.44 -3.37 -12.08
CA ALA A 40 -12.68 -2.74 -11.64
C ALA A 40 -13.92 -3.42 -12.25
N GLU A 41 -13.81 -3.92 -13.48
CA GLU A 41 -14.92 -4.56 -14.21
C GLU A 41 -15.14 -6.02 -13.79
N CYS A 42 -14.10 -6.71 -13.31
CA CYS A 42 -14.22 -8.07 -12.83
C CYS A 42 -15.00 -8.16 -11.51
N LYS A 43 -15.69 -9.29 -11.32
CA LYS A 43 -16.32 -9.59 -10.05
C LYS A 43 -15.28 -9.65 -8.93
N THR A 44 -15.52 -8.89 -7.87
CA THR A 44 -14.65 -8.84 -6.69
C THR A 44 -14.44 -10.24 -6.11
N PRO A 45 -13.17 -10.69 -5.92
CA PRO A 45 -12.88 -12.03 -5.44
C PRO A 45 -13.29 -12.17 -3.97
N LYS A 46 -13.69 -13.39 -3.57
CA LYS A 46 -14.10 -13.67 -2.17
C LYS A 46 -13.03 -13.30 -1.14
N ALA A 47 -11.76 -13.50 -1.48
CA ALA A 47 -10.63 -13.14 -0.63
C ALA A 47 -10.59 -11.65 -0.27
N TRP A 48 -11.03 -10.77 -1.19
CA TRP A 48 -11.09 -9.33 -0.94
C TRP A 48 -12.10 -8.99 0.15
N TYR A 49 -13.28 -9.63 0.16
CA TYR A 49 -14.28 -9.43 1.22
C TYR A 49 -13.80 -9.94 2.58
N ILE A 50 -13.05 -11.05 2.60
CA ILE A 50 -12.46 -11.56 3.85
C ILE A 50 -11.41 -10.57 4.39
N ALA A 51 -10.52 -10.09 3.53
CA ALA A 51 -9.51 -9.09 3.89
C ALA A 51 -10.15 -7.78 4.37
N LEU A 52 -11.22 -7.31 3.69
CA LEU A 52 -11.96 -6.13 4.10
C LEU A 52 -12.62 -6.33 5.47
N GLY A 53 -13.31 -7.46 5.69
CA GLY A 53 -13.96 -7.76 6.97
C GLY A 53 -12.96 -7.83 8.13
N PHE A 54 -11.80 -8.45 7.90
CA PHE A 54 -10.72 -8.52 8.89
C PHE A 54 -10.12 -7.13 9.17
N SER A 55 -9.87 -6.32 8.14
CA SER A 55 -9.34 -4.96 8.32
C SER A 55 -10.34 -4.05 9.03
N ALA A 56 -11.64 -4.18 8.71
CA ALA A 56 -12.71 -3.43 9.34
C ALA A 56 -12.90 -3.80 10.82
N SER A 57 -12.70 -5.07 11.19
CA SER A 57 -12.78 -5.48 12.60
C SER A 57 -11.63 -4.91 13.42
N LEU A 58 -10.40 -4.90 12.88
CA LEU A 58 -9.26 -4.24 13.51
C LEU A 58 -9.45 -2.73 13.63
N MET A 59 -10.04 -2.09 12.61
CA MET A 59 -10.40 -0.67 12.67
C MET A 59 -11.45 -0.41 13.75
N GLY A 60 -12.48 -1.25 13.87
CA GLY A 60 -13.48 -1.16 14.94
C GLY A 60 -12.86 -1.30 16.34
N MET A 61 -11.90 -2.23 16.50
CA MET A 61 -11.13 -2.37 17.74
C MET A 61 -10.33 -1.10 18.05
N LEU A 62 -9.66 -0.51 17.04
CA LEU A 62 -8.91 0.74 17.22
C LEU A 62 -9.83 1.88 17.71
N PHE A 63 -10.98 2.09 17.08
CA PHE A 63 -11.94 3.12 17.53
C PHE A 63 -12.45 2.85 18.95
N GLY A 64 -12.72 1.59 19.29
CA GLY A 64 -13.09 1.21 20.66
C GLY A 64 -12.01 1.55 21.68
N LEU A 65 -10.74 1.25 21.38
CA LEU A 65 -9.61 1.56 22.25
C LEU A 65 -9.32 3.06 22.34
N VAL A 66 -9.50 3.82 21.25
CA VAL A 66 -9.41 5.29 21.26
C VAL A 66 -10.53 5.89 22.12
N GLY A 67 -11.76 5.38 22.03
CA GLY A 67 -12.85 5.78 22.91
C GLY A 67 -12.54 5.50 24.38
N TYR A 68 -12.03 4.30 24.68
CA TYR A 68 -11.58 3.93 26.03
C TYR A 68 -10.49 4.87 26.56
N LEU A 69 -9.51 5.19 25.72
CA LEU A 69 -8.43 6.14 26.02
C LEU A 69 -8.96 7.53 26.38
N ILE A 70 -9.93 8.06 25.63
CA ILE A 70 -10.51 9.38 25.90
C ILE A 70 -11.24 9.39 27.24
N ILE A 71 -11.97 8.32 27.58
CA ILE A 71 -12.77 8.23 28.81
C ILE A 71 -11.90 8.01 30.05
N THR A 72 -10.88 7.15 29.97
CA THR A 72 -10.03 6.77 31.12
C THR A 72 -8.75 7.60 31.25
N GLY A 73 -8.39 8.33 30.20
CA GLY A 73 -7.24 9.22 30.16
C GLY A 73 -5.96 8.57 29.63
N VAL A 74 -4.95 9.42 29.37
CA VAL A 74 -3.69 9.05 28.69
C VAL A 74 -2.81 8.09 29.52
N GLY A 75 -3.09 7.94 30.82
CA GLY A 75 -2.36 7.02 31.72
C GLY A 75 -2.40 5.55 31.28
N VAL A 76 -3.41 5.13 30.51
CA VAL A 76 -3.53 3.77 29.96
C VAL A 76 -2.33 3.37 29.09
N TRP A 77 -1.68 4.34 28.44
CA TRP A 77 -0.50 4.09 27.61
C TRP A 77 0.71 3.59 28.40
N GLY A 78 0.72 3.80 29.72
CA GLY A 78 1.84 3.38 30.57
C GLY A 78 3.11 4.22 30.41
N ASN A 79 3.01 5.40 29.77
CA ASN A 79 4.11 6.38 29.74
C ASN A 79 4.40 6.86 31.17
N ARG A 80 5.68 6.89 31.57
CA ARG A 80 6.11 7.28 32.93
C ARG A 80 7.23 8.30 32.85
N SER A 81 7.35 9.16 33.86
CA SER A 81 8.50 10.05 33.98
C SER A 81 9.82 9.25 33.97
N PRO A 82 10.84 9.64 33.18
CA PRO A 82 10.92 10.87 32.37
C PRO A 82 10.41 10.73 30.92
N VAL A 83 10.00 9.53 30.47
CA VAL A 83 9.56 9.24 29.09
C VAL A 83 8.04 9.41 28.97
N PHE A 84 7.62 10.64 28.67
CA PHE A 84 6.21 10.97 28.49
C PHE A 84 5.67 10.65 27.09
N TRP A 85 6.57 10.38 26.13
CA TRP A 85 6.28 10.20 24.71
C TRP A 85 6.77 8.82 24.25
N GLY A 86 5.92 7.81 24.39
CA GLY A 86 6.22 6.43 23.98
C GLY A 86 5.67 6.09 22.60
N TRP A 87 4.92 4.99 22.53
CA TRP A 87 4.32 4.49 21.29
C TRP A 87 3.41 5.44 20.50
N PRO A 88 2.65 6.42 21.07
CA PRO A 88 1.77 7.25 20.25
C PRO A 88 2.56 8.08 19.26
N ILE A 89 3.69 8.66 19.69
CA ILE A 89 4.49 9.52 18.82
C ILE A 89 5.31 8.72 17.82
N VAL A 90 5.83 7.55 18.23
CA VAL A 90 6.58 6.67 17.33
C VAL A 90 5.69 6.25 16.16
N ASN A 91 4.45 5.84 16.45
CA ASN A 91 3.49 5.51 15.41
C ASN A 91 3.08 6.74 14.60
N PHE A 92 2.88 7.91 15.22
CA PHE A 92 2.58 9.13 14.48
C PHE A 92 3.66 9.46 13.45
N VAL A 93 4.95 9.49 13.85
CA VAL A 93 6.05 9.78 12.92
C VAL A 93 6.17 8.69 11.86
N PHE A 94 6.00 7.41 12.24
CA PHE A 94 6.03 6.30 11.29
C PHE A 94 4.94 6.39 10.22
N TRP A 95 3.72 6.82 10.58
CA TRP A 95 2.60 6.90 9.63
C TRP A 95 2.55 8.24 8.87
N VAL A 96 3.17 9.30 9.38
CA VAL A 96 3.29 10.58 8.70
C VAL A 96 4.41 10.58 7.66
N GLY A 97 5.54 9.93 7.97
CA GLY A 97 6.70 9.81 7.08
C GLY A 97 6.43 8.90 5.89
#